data_AF-A0A2L1KGL1-F1
#
_entry.id   AF-A0A2L1KGL1-F1
#
_cell.length_a   1.000
_cell.length_b   1.000
_cell.length_c   1.000
_cell.angle_alpha   90.00
_cell.angle_beta   90.00
_cell.angle_gamma   90.00
#
_symmetry.space_group_name_H-M   'P 1'
#
loop_
_entity.id
_entity.type
_entity.pdbx_description
1 polymer ?
#
loop_
_entity_poly.entity_id
_entity_poly.type
_entity_poly.pdbx_seq_one_letter_code
_entity_poly.pdbx_strand_id
1 'polypeptide(L)'
;MRDLQNAVLGIETEQVKPLLDALDQMANATLRPQDEYWQLFKAGELIQLDAGEPRVLNLASSFRSDADSILEVLEAASGTKLSDSQLRAAKTAGLELAAGGEPTVRSLVECWALVEGLEDFAAAVKAAMMPA
;
A
#
# COMPACT_ATOMS: atom_id res chain seq x y z
N MET A 1 36.02 -31.09 30.06
CA MET A 1 35.71 -29.79 29.40
C MET A 1 36.26 -29.76 27.97
N ARG A 2 35.93 -30.74 27.12
CA ARG A 2 36.25 -30.71 25.68
C ARG A 2 35.11 -31.20 24.79
N ASP A 3 34.09 -31.84 25.37
CA ASP A 3 32.98 -32.42 24.61
C ASP A 3 31.79 -31.48 24.36
N LEU A 4 31.76 -30.31 25.01
CA LEU A 4 30.71 -29.30 24.81
C LEU A 4 31.08 -28.20 23.79
N GLN A 5 32.37 -28.06 23.44
CA GLN A 5 32.81 -27.08 22.44
C GLN A 5 32.73 -27.60 21.00
N ASN A 6 32.72 -28.92 20.79
CA ASN A 6 32.61 -29.50 19.45
C ASN A 6 31.17 -29.63 18.93
N ALA A 7 30.15 -29.48 19.78
CA ALA A 7 28.75 -29.53 19.35
C ALA A 7 28.24 -28.20 18.76
N VAL A 8 28.92 -27.10 19.05
CA VAL A 8 28.54 -25.75 18.56
C VAL A 8 29.15 -25.45 17.20
N LEU A 9 30.31 -26.02 16.87
CA LEU A 9 31.02 -25.80 15.60
C LEU A 9 30.58 -26.74 14.45
N GLY A 10 29.69 -27.71 14.71
CA GLY A 10 29.23 -28.69 13.72
C GLY A 10 27.93 -28.33 12.98
N ILE A 11 27.27 -27.24 13.36
CA ILE A 11 25.96 -26.83 12.79
C ILE A 11 26.11 -25.71 11.74
N GLU A 12 27.29 -25.11 11.62
CA GLU A 12 27.42 -23.82 10.91
C GLU A 12 27.71 -23.89 9.40
N THR A 13 27.85 -25.06 8.77
CA THR A 13 28.32 -25.07 7.36
C THR A 13 27.52 -25.86 6.34
N GLU A 14 26.72 -26.87 6.72
CA GLU A 14 25.96 -27.65 5.71
C GLU A 14 24.49 -27.22 5.55
N GLN A 15 23.88 -26.59 6.57
CA GLN A 15 22.49 -26.11 6.48
C GLN A 15 22.37 -24.63 6.11
N VAL A 16 23.45 -23.86 6.25
CA VAL A 16 23.46 -22.42 5.95
C VAL A 16 23.63 -22.19 4.45
N LYS A 17 24.31 -23.10 3.74
CA LYS A 17 24.56 -23.00 2.30
C LYS A 17 23.27 -22.95 1.46
N PRO A 18 22.26 -23.82 1.65
CA PRO A 18 21.00 -23.70 0.92
C PRO A 18 20.20 -22.44 1.30
N LEU A 19 20.35 -21.91 2.53
CA LEU A 19 19.73 -20.64 2.93
C LEU A 19 20.41 -19.43 2.27
N LEU A 20 21.74 -19.45 2.16
CA LEU A 20 22.52 -18.45 1.43
C LEU A 20 22.22 -18.50 -0.06
N ASP A 21 22.15 -19.69 -0.66
CA ASP A 21 21.79 -19.86 -2.07
C ASP A 21 20.32 -19.45 -2.33
N ALA A 22 19.41 -19.66 -1.38
CA ALA A 22 18.03 -19.17 -1.46
C ALA A 22 17.94 -17.65 -1.33
N LEU A 23 18.74 -17.03 -0.46
CA LEU A 23 18.83 -15.56 -0.35
C LEU A 23 19.47 -14.94 -1.59
N ASP A 24 20.49 -15.58 -2.16
CA ASP A 24 21.12 -15.13 -3.40
C ASP A 24 20.16 -15.30 -4.60
N GLN A 25 19.38 -16.38 -4.63
CA GLN A 25 18.28 -16.55 -5.60
C GLN A 25 17.11 -15.57 -5.38
N MET A 26 16.83 -15.13 -4.16
CA MET A 26 15.85 -14.06 -3.89
C MET A 26 16.40 -12.67 -4.25
N ALA A 27 17.71 -12.46 -4.13
CA ALA A 27 18.36 -11.23 -4.56
C ALA A 27 18.53 -11.16 -6.09
N ASN A 28 18.71 -12.30 -6.76
CA ASN A 28 18.71 -12.46 -8.21
C ASN A 28 17.32 -12.76 -8.80
N ALA A 29 16.30 -12.97 -7.96
CA ALA A 29 14.93 -13.04 -8.41
C ALA A 29 14.62 -11.66 -8.97
N THR A 30 14.58 -11.59 -10.31
CA THR A 30 14.19 -10.45 -11.11
C THR A 30 13.19 -9.62 -10.33
N LEU A 31 13.62 -8.45 -9.89
CA LEU A 31 12.78 -7.45 -9.23
C LEU A 31 11.41 -7.52 -9.88
N ARG A 32 10.41 -7.96 -9.12
CA ARG A 32 9.06 -7.99 -9.66
C ARG A 32 8.77 -6.54 -10.03
N PRO A 33 8.20 -6.26 -11.21
CA PRO A 33 7.98 -4.88 -11.64
C PRO A 33 7.31 -4.00 -10.57
N GLN A 34 6.45 -4.58 -9.73
CA GLN A 34 5.83 -3.91 -8.58
C GLN A 34 6.80 -3.38 -7.51
N ASP A 35 7.93 -4.06 -7.28
CA ASP A 35 8.93 -3.65 -6.28
C ASP A 35 9.74 -2.44 -6.78
N GLU A 36 9.95 -2.30 -8.10
CA GLU A 36 10.56 -1.11 -8.71
C GLU A 36 9.65 0.12 -8.61
N TYR A 37 8.34 -0.04 -8.81
CA TYR A 37 7.37 1.06 -8.66
C TYR A 37 7.36 1.65 -7.25
N TRP A 38 7.52 0.80 -6.22
CA TRP A 38 7.54 1.27 -4.83
C TRP A 38 8.83 2.02 -4.46
N GLN A 39 9.97 1.64 -5.03
CA GLN A 39 11.24 2.34 -4.79
C GLN A 39 11.26 3.75 -5.43
N LEU A 40 10.69 3.89 -6.64
CA LEU A 40 10.58 5.19 -7.31
C LEU A 40 9.66 6.14 -6.55
N PHE A 41 8.53 5.64 -6.01
CA PHE A 41 7.63 6.43 -5.19
C PHE A 41 8.27 6.91 -3.88
N LYS A 42 9.05 6.05 -3.19
CA LYS A 42 9.76 6.40 -1.95
C LYS A 42 10.86 7.44 -2.15
N ALA A 43 11.43 7.52 -3.36
CA ALA A 43 12.46 8.49 -3.71
C ALA A 43 11.91 9.90 -4.04
N GLY A 44 10.59 10.08 -4.05
CA GLY A 44 9.96 11.34 -4.46
C GLY A 44 10.07 11.62 -5.96
N GLU A 45 10.47 10.63 -6.76
CA GLU A 45 10.50 10.73 -8.21
C GLU A 45 9.10 10.47 -8.75
N LEU A 46 8.52 11.50 -9.40
CA LEU A 46 7.29 11.37 -10.16
C LEU A 46 7.49 10.25 -11.20
N ILE A 47 6.75 9.14 -11.02
CA ILE A 47 6.71 8.05 -11.99
C ILE A 47 6.21 8.65 -13.32
N GLN A 48 7.11 8.80 -14.30
CA GLN A 48 6.72 9.11 -15.67
C GLN A 48 6.00 7.88 -16.23
N LEU A 49 4.66 7.93 -16.19
CA LEU A 49 3.83 6.99 -16.91
C LEU A 49 4.08 7.22 -18.40
N ASP A 50 4.58 6.17 -19.05
CA ASP A 50 4.90 6.14 -20.48
C ASP A 50 3.75 6.77 -21.30
N ALA A 51 4.08 7.76 -22.14
CA ALA A 51 3.10 8.62 -22.82
C ALA A 51 2.26 7.90 -23.90
N GLY A 52 2.48 6.59 -24.08
CA GLY A 52 1.84 5.78 -25.12
C GLY A 52 0.44 5.28 -24.78
N GLU A 53 0.13 5.03 -23.51
CA GLU A 53 -1.21 4.60 -23.07
C GLU A 53 -1.51 5.11 -21.65
N PRO A 54 -2.63 5.83 -21.43
CA PRO A 54 -3.02 6.25 -20.09
C PRO A 54 -3.36 5.01 -19.23
N ARG A 55 -2.41 4.56 -18.42
CA ARG A 55 -2.67 3.55 -17.40
C ARG A 55 -3.43 4.20 -16.26
N VAL A 56 -4.70 3.85 -16.11
CA VAL A 56 -5.53 4.28 -14.98
C VAL A 56 -5.04 3.54 -13.73
N LEU A 57 -4.30 4.22 -12.87
CA LEU A 57 -3.87 3.68 -11.59
C LEU A 57 -5.06 3.72 -10.61
N ASN A 58 -5.61 2.55 -10.24
CA ASN A 58 -6.61 2.47 -9.18
C ASN A 58 -5.94 2.51 -7.80
N LEU A 59 -5.69 3.71 -7.28
CA LEU A 59 -5.13 3.93 -5.94
C LEU A 59 -5.94 3.21 -4.84
N ALA A 60 -7.26 3.09 -5.02
CA ALA A 60 -8.13 2.49 -4.01
C ALA A 60 -8.08 0.96 -3.98
N SER A 61 -7.45 0.29 -4.97
CA SER A 61 -7.43 -1.17 -5.06
C SER A 61 -6.80 -1.84 -3.84
N SER A 62 -5.80 -1.20 -3.21
CA SER A 62 -5.13 -1.69 -2.00
C SER A 62 -5.73 -1.19 -0.69
N PHE A 63 -6.95 -0.59 -0.71
CA PHE A 63 -7.57 -0.06 0.52
C PHE A 63 -7.72 -1.12 1.63
N ARG A 64 -7.91 -2.39 1.25
CA ARG A 64 -8.00 -3.50 2.21
C ARG A 64 -6.71 -3.69 3.03
N SER A 65 -5.54 -3.50 2.42
CA SER A 65 -4.23 -3.71 3.06
C SER A 65 -3.63 -2.42 3.60
N ASP A 66 -3.88 -1.28 2.95
CA ASP A 66 -3.14 -0.04 3.13
C ASP A 66 -4.07 1.17 3.38
N ALA A 67 -5.19 0.95 4.06
CA ALA A 67 -6.22 1.97 4.30
C ALA A 67 -5.66 3.30 4.86
N ASP A 68 -4.72 3.24 5.81
CA ASP A 68 -4.15 4.44 6.43
C ASP A 68 -3.36 5.27 5.41
N SER A 69 -2.47 4.63 4.64
CA SER A 69 -1.68 5.31 3.61
C SER A 69 -2.54 5.86 2.48
N ILE A 70 -3.61 5.15 2.10
CA ILE A 70 -4.53 5.66 1.08
C ILE A 70 -5.31 6.87 1.62
N LEU A 71 -5.79 6.83 2.86
CA LEU A 71 -6.45 7.98 3.49
C LEU A 71 -5.52 9.19 3.54
N GLU A 72 -4.25 9.01 3.91
CA GLU A 72 -3.25 10.11 3.90
C GLU A 72 -3.08 10.73 2.50
N VAL A 73 -3.03 9.90 1.45
CA VAL A 73 -2.94 10.40 0.06
C VAL A 73 -4.20 11.18 -0.32
N LEU A 74 -5.38 10.72 0.11
CA LEU A 74 -6.65 11.38 -0.18
C LEU A 74 -6.82 12.68 0.61
N GLU A 75 -6.36 12.75 1.85
CA GLU A 75 -6.27 13.99 2.63
C GLU A 75 -5.34 15.00 1.96
N ALA A 76 -4.17 14.54 1.49
CA ALA A 76 -3.22 15.40 0.78
C ALA A 76 -3.77 15.90 -0.56
N ALA A 77 -4.42 15.03 -1.34
CA ALA A 77 -5.01 15.38 -2.63
C ALA A 77 -6.21 16.33 -2.49
N SER A 78 -7.06 16.10 -1.49
CA SER A 78 -8.26 16.92 -1.23
C SER A 78 -7.98 18.19 -0.44
N GLY A 79 -6.80 18.31 0.18
CA GLY A 79 -6.46 19.38 1.12
C GLY A 79 -7.30 19.36 2.41
N THR A 80 -8.04 18.28 2.66
CA THR A 80 -8.94 18.16 3.81
C THR A 80 -8.35 17.19 4.81
N LYS A 81 -8.17 17.66 6.05
CA LYS A 81 -7.66 16.84 7.14
C LYS A 81 -8.80 16.34 8.02
N LEU A 82 -8.87 15.02 8.20
CA LEU A 82 -9.82 14.33 9.05
C LEU A 82 -9.37 14.43 10.51
N SER A 83 -10.35 14.56 11.41
CA SER A 83 -10.15 14.30 12.84
C SER A 83 -10.02 12.80 13.12
N ASP A 84 -9.52 12.43 14.30
CA ASP A 84 -9.36 11.02 14.69
C ASP A 84 -10.67 10.21 14.68
N SER A 85 -11.81 10.84 14.95
CA SER A 85 -13.13 10.19 14.85
C SER A 85 -13.53 9.96 13.40
N GLN A 86 -13.33 10.96 12.54
CA GLN A 86 -13.61 10.87 11.11
C GLN A 86 -12.69 9.87 10.42
N LEU A 87 -11.40 9.84 10.76
CA LEU A 87 -10.43 8.90 10.19
C LEU A 87 -10.80 7.45 10.52
N ARG A 88 -11.22 7.19 11.76
CA ARG A 88 -11.76 5.87 12.14
C ARG A 88 -13.03 5.53 11.36
N ALA A 89 -13.98 6.45 11.24
CA ALA A 89 -15.20 6.23 10.47
C ALA A 89 -14.92 5.96 8.98
N ALA A 90 -14.03 6.75 8.37
CA ALA A 90 -13.64 6.62 6.97
C ALA A 90 -12.96 5.27 6.71
N LYS A 91 -12.05 4.87 7.61
CA LYS A 91 -11.39 3.57 7.56
C LYS A 91 -12.37 2.42 7.70
N THR A 92 -13.27 2.45 8.69
CA THR A 92 -14.27 1.40 8.89
C THR A 92 -15.16 1.25 7.66
N ALA A 93 -15.76 2.34 7.18
CA ALA A 93 -16.65 2.31 6.02
C ALA A 93 -15.91 1.86 4.75
N GLY A 94 -14.68 2.33 4.53
CA GLY A 94 -13.87 1.93 3.38
C GLY A 94 -13.43 0.46 3.43
N LEU A 95 -13.13 -0.08 4.61
CA LEU A 95 -12.79 -1.50 4.79
C LEU A 95 -14.01 -2.41 4.57
N GLU A 96 -15.20 -1.99 5.01
CA GLU A 96 -16.45 -2.70 4.73
C GLU A 96 -16.74 -2.75 3.23
N LEU A 97 -16.56 -1.63 2.53
CA LEU A 97 -16.66 -1.58 1.07
C LEU A 97 -15.63 -2.51 0.41
N ALA A 98 -14.38 -2.44 0.83
CA ALA A 98 -13.30 -3.29 0.33
C ALA A 98 -13.54 -4.78 0.61
N ALA A 99 -14.30 -5.11 1.67
CA ALA A 99 -14.71 -6.48 1.97
C ALA A 99 -15.61 -7.07 0.88
N GLY A 100 -16.47 -6.24 0.27
CA GLY A 100 -17.42 -6.62 -0.78
C GLY A 100 -16.84 -6.68 -2.19
N GLY A 101 -15.64 -6.17 -2.43
CA GLY A 101 -14.97 -6.18 -3.73
C GLY A 101 -13.80 -5.21 -3.79
N GLU A 102 -13.13 -5.14 -4.94
CA GLU A 102 -12.06 -4.17 -5.15
C GLU A 102 -12.65 -2.74 -5.17
N PRO A 103 -12.23 -1.85 -4.26
CA PRO A 103 -12.76 -0.50 -4.24
C PRO A 103 -12.13 0.37 -5.32
N THR A 104 -12.90 1.34 -5.78
CA THR A 104 -12.44 2.46 -6.60
C THR A 104 -12.53 3.75 -5.78
N VAL A 105 -11.83 4.81 -6.20
CA VAL A 105 -11.96 6.13 -5.57
C VAL A 105 -13.42 6.61 -5.60
N ARG A 106 -14.13 6.36 -6.71
CA ARG A 106 -15.56 6.70 -6.84
C ARG A 106 -16.40 6.00 -5.79
N SER A 107 -16.26 4.69 -5.64
CA SER A 107 -17.06 3.93 -4.67
C SER A 107 -16.74 4.30 -3.22
N LEU A 108 -15.49 4.67 -2.91
CA LEU A 108 -15.12 5.18 -1.59
C LEU A 108 -15.77 6.54 -1.30
N VAL A 109 -15.73 7.46 -2.27
CA VAL A 109 -16.40 8.77 -2.17
C VAL A 109 -17.91 8.59 -1.97
N GLU A 110 -18.56 7.73 -2.76
CA GLU A 110 -19.99 7.44 -2.61
C GLU A 110 -20.31 6.83 -1.25
N CYS A 111 -19.45 5.96 -0.73
CA CYS A 111 -19.58 5.38 0.60
C CYS A 111 -19.46 6.44 1.71
N TRP A 112 -18.42 7.28 1.68
CA TRP A 112 -18.20 8.30 2.70
C TRP A 112 -19.22 9.43 2.66
N ALA A 113 -19.79 9.74 1.50
CA ALA A 113 -20.87 10.72 1.39
C ALA A 113 -22.15 10.31 2.15
N LEU A 114 -22.28 9.04 2.54
CA LEU A 114 -23.39 8.51 3.34
C LEU A 114 -23.06 8.39 4.82
N VAL A 115 -21.82 8.65 5.23
CA VAL A 115 -21.37 8.56 6.62
C VAL A 115 -21.42 9.95 7.25
N GLU A 116 -22.16 10.08 8.35
CA GLU A 116 -22.29 11.33 9.08
C GLU A 116 -20.91 11.88 9.48
N GLY A 117 -20.63 13.11 9.08
CA GLY A 117 -19.36 13.80 9.36
C GLY A 117 -18.24 13.55 8.35
N LEU A 118 -18.48 12.83 7.25
CA LEU A 118 -17.52 12.62 6.16
C LEU A 118 -17.95 13.27 4.84
N GLU A 119 -19.08 13.96 4.80
CA GLU A 119 -19.68 14.51 3.58
C GLU A 119 -18.75 15.52 2.89
N ASP A 120 -18.15 16.42 3.68
CA ASP A 120 -17.22 17.44 3.18
C ASP A 120 -15.92 16.80 2.63
N PHE A 121 -15.42 15.77 3.31
CA PHE A 121 -14.24 15.03 2.84
C PHE A 121 -14.54 14.30 1.53
N ALA A 122 -15.67 13.61 1.43
CA ALA A 122 -16.09 12.95 0.21
C ALA A 122 -16.24 13.93 -0.97
N ALA A 123 -16.84 15.09 -0.72
CA ALA A 123 -16.97 16.15 -1.72
C ALA A 123 -15.61 16.70 -2.17
N ALA A 124 -14.69 16.93 -1.24
CA ALA A 124 -13.34 17.43 -1.54
C ALA A 124 -12.52 16.41 -2.33
N VAL A 125 -12.55 15.13 -1.94
CA VAL A 125 -11.87 14.04 -2.69
C VAL A 125 -12.46 13.91 -4.10
N LYS A 126 -13.79 14.00 -4.24
CA LYS A 126 -14.45 14.00 -5.56
C LYS A 126 -13.95 15.14 -6.45
N ALA A 127 -13.90 16.36 -5.92
CA ALA A 127 -13.44 17.52 -6.67
C ALA A 127 -11.96 17.41 -7.08
N ALA A 128 -11.11 16.83 -6.23
CA ALA A 128 -9.70 16.69 -6.48
C ALA A 128 -9.35 15.57 -7.48
N MET A 129 -10.07 14.44 -7.42
CA MET A 129 -9.66 13.21 -8.12
C MET A 129 -10.60 12.79 -9.25
N MET A 130 -11.75 13.43 -9.39
CA MET A 130 -12.74 13.09 -10.42
C MET A 130 -13.15 14.36 -11.20
N PRO A 131 -12.25 14.92 -12.03
CA PRO A 131 -12.59 16.06 -12.88
C PRO A 131 -13.70 15.70 -13.88
N ALA A 132 -14.55 16.69 -14.17
CA ALA A 132 -15.78 16.57 -14.95
C ALA A 132 -15.58 16.15 -16.41
#